data_AF-A0A971S112-F1
#
_entry.id   AF-A0A971S112-F1
#
_cell.length_a   1.000
_cell.length_b   1.000
_cell.length_c   1.000
_cell.angle_alpha   90.00
_cell.angle_beta   90.00
_cell.angle_gamma   90.00
#
_symmetry.space_group_name_H-M   'P 1'
#
loop_
_entity.id
_entity.type
_entity.pdbx_description
1 polymer ?
#
loop_
_entity_poly.entity_id
_entity_poly.type
_entity_poly.pdbx_seq_one_letter_code
_entity_poly.pdbx_strand_id
1 'polypeptide(L)'
;MESKSVWPRELSGPVSWESKPSDLAKLTAAAAPVINRVVTKPVFDAARDKVDVLTIGIDLFSGQDRNHIELVAVFDMRAAKLVRWTGKSYPTSDQEKWLVQVVNLDTHLLSIAGERVLVLGCHDLNMYNPRGRENQNPGGSRRERCDEMRAKVKKFQPSVVLHHPHSTDTPNIWNTAWNSLRGKIPNVKAWASGICYYNYRNEAPRASLERVLKSTQGGAPCLDIKC
;
A
#
# COMPACT_ATOMS: atom_id res chain seq x y z
N MET A 1 2.09 -30.82 -0.40
CA MET A 1 2.64 -30.27 0.85
C MET A 1 2.54 -28.74 0.72
N GLU A 2 1.54 -28.12 1.33
CA GLU A 2 1.31 -26.68 1.17
C GLU A 2 2.39 -25.88 1.90
N SER A 3 3.21 -25.15 1.14
CA SER A 3 4.13 -24.16 1.68
C SER A 3 3.34 -23.09 2.44
N LYS A 4 3.38 -23.11 3.78
CA LYS A 4 2.91 -22.00 4.60
C LYS A 4 3.84 -20.80 4.39
N SER A 5 3.30 -19.59 4.32
CA SER A 5 4.10 -18.37 4.42
C SER A 5 4.73 -18.34 5.82
N VAL A 6 6.06 -18.35 5.87
CA VAL A 6 6.80 -18.38 7.14
C VAL A 6 7.78 -17.22 7.16
N TRP A 7 7.75 -16.44 8.24
CA TRP A 7 8.72 -15.39 8.47
C TRP A 7 10.16 -15.94 8.39
N PRO A 8 11.07 -15.35 7.59
CA PRO A 8 12.44 -15.83 7.48
C PRO A 8 13.16 -15.78 8.83
N ARG A 9 13.69 -16.92 9.30
CA ARG A 9 14.42 -17.02 10.59
C ARG A 9 15.67 -16.13 10.64
N GLU A 10 16.26 -15.84 9.49
CA GLU A 10 17.46 -15.02 9.35
C GLU A 10 17.21 -13.51 9.48
N LEU A 11 15.94 -13.07 9.52
CA LEU A 11 15.58 -11.69 9.86
C LEU A 11 15.59 -11.52 11.38
N SER A 12 16.77 -11.72 11.97
CA SER A 12 17.07 -11.49 13.38
C SER A 12 18.00 -10.28 13.48
N GLY A 13 17.42 -9.08 13.44
CA GLY A 13 18.14 -7.81 13.49
C GLY A 13 17.17 -6.65 13.71
N PRO A 14 17.67 -5.42 13.96
CA PRO A 14 16.81 -4.24 14.09
C PRO A 14 16.03 -4.01 12.80
N VAL A 15 14.73 -4.31 12.85
CA VAL A 15 13.73 -3.77 11.92
C VAL A 15 13.47 -2.32 12.36
N SER A 16 13.04 -1.43 11.45
CA SER A 16 12.73 0.02 11.66
C SER A 16 13.30 0.84 10.49
N TRP A 17 13.82 2.04 10.76
CA TRP A 17 14.50 2.94 9.85
C TRP A 17 15.80 2.34 9.26
N GLU A 18 16.31 1.27 9.85
CA GLU A 18 17.49 0.50 9.38
C GLU A 18 17.13 -0.65 8.40
N SER A 19 15.87 -0.78 8.01
CA SER A 19 15.42 -1.81 7.04
C SER A 19 16.26 -1.78 5.76
N LYS A 20 16.65 -2.96 5.25
CA LYS A 20 17.52 -3.09 4.08
C LYS A 20 16.76 -3.60 2.85
N PRO A 21 17.17 -3.24 1.62
CA PRO A 21 16.58 -3.82 0.42
C PRO A 21 16.63 -5.36 0.38
N SER A 22 17.66 -5.97 0.98
CA SER A 22 17.82 -7.42 1.09
C SER A 22 16.71 -8.08 1.92
N ASP A 23 16.12 -7.37 2.87
CA ASP A 23 15.08 -7.90 3.76
C ASP A 23 13.78 -8.09 2.99
N LEU A 24 13.48 -7.16 2.07
CA LEU A 24 12.32 -7.23 1.19
C LEU A 24 12.36 -8.47 0.28
N ALA A 25 13.52 -8.84 -0.25
CA ALA A 25 13.64 -10.01 -1.12
C ALA A 25 13.26 -11.31 -0.39
N LYS A 26 13.73 -11.47 0.86
CA LYS A 26 13.40 -12.64 1.69
C LYS A 26 11.92 -12.65 2.08
N LEU A 27 11.36 -11.51 2.47
CA LEU A 27 9.96 -11.40 2.89
C LEU A 27 8.99 -11.59 1.73
N THR A 28 9.29 -11.07 0.55
CA THR A 28 8.46 -11.27 -0.64
C THR A 28 8.49 -12.71 -1.14
N ALA A 29 9.63 -13.40 -1.02
CA ALA A 29 9.69 -14.84 -1.27
C ALA A 29 8.81 -15.62 -0.28
N ALA A 30 8.80 -15.24 1.00
CA ALA A 30 7.92 -15.83 2.01
C ALA A 30 6.42 -15.51 1.79
N ALA A 31 6.11 -14.34 1.21
CA ALA A 31 4.74 -13.92 0.90
C ALA A 31 4.19 -14.55 -0.39
N ALA A 32 5.05 -14.89 -1.34
CA ALA A 32 4.65 -15.38 -2.67
C ALA A 32 3.64 -16.54 -2.66
N PRO A 33 3.74 -17.56 -1.78
CA PRO A 33 2.74 -18.63 -1.70
C PRO A 33 1.32 -18.14 -1.36
N VAL A 34 1.17 -16.99 -0.70
CA VAL A 34 -0.14 -16.39 -0.37
C VAL A 34 -0.88 -15.99 -1.63
N ILE A 35 -0.18 -15.58 -2.69
CA ILE A 35 -0.80 -15.21 -3.97
C ILE A 35 -1.62 -16.35 -4.55
N ASN A 36 -1.12 -17.59 -4.48
CA ASN A 36 -1.84 -18.77 -4.98
C ASN A 36 -3.11 -19.08 -4.16
N ARG A 37 -3.19 -18.61 -2.91
CA ARG A 37 -4.37 -18.75 -2.05
C ARG A 37 -5.42 -17.70 -2.31
N VAL A 38 -5.01 -16.53 -2.81
CA VAL A 38 -5.91 -15.39 -3.11
C VAL A 38 -6.36 -15.46 -4.57
N VAL A 39 -5.42 -15.58 -5.50
CA VAL A 39 -5.66 -15.69 -6.95
C VAL A 39 -5.87 -17.16 -7.30
N THR A 40 -6.91 -17.75 -6.73
CA THR A 40 -7.34 -19.12 -7.05
C THR A 40 -7.88 -19.18 -8.48
N LYS A 41 -8.03 -20.39 -9.04
CA LYS A 41 -8.63 -20.56 -10.38
C LYS A 41 -9.99 -19.85 -10.52
N PRO A 42 -10.95 -19.97 -9.57
CA PRO A 42 -12.21 -19.22 -9.65
C PRO A 42 -12.03 -17.70 -9.68
N VAL A 43 -11.13 -17.15 -8.86
CA VAL A 43 -10.83 -15.70 -8.85
C VAL A 43 -10.19 -15.27 -10.17
N PHE A 44 -9.23 -16.05 -10.66
CA PHE A 44 -8.56 -15.80 -11.91
C PHE A 44 -9.55 -15.80 -13.08
N ASP A 45 -10.37 -16.84 -13.20
CA ASP A 45 -11.37 -16.95 -14.27
C ASP A 45 -12.42 -15.83 -14.20
N ALA A 46 -12.81 -15.40 -13.00
CA ALA A 46 -13.74 -14.30 -12.82
C ALA A 46 -13.16 -12.95 -13.26
N ALA A 47 -11.85 -12.76 -13.14
CA ALA A 47 -11.18 -11.47 -13.32
C ALA A 47 -10.44 -11.31 -14.66
N ARG A 48 -9.91 -12.39 -15.25
CA ARG A 48 -8.91 -12.37 -16.33
C ARG A 48 -9.30 -11.59 -17.59
N ASP A 49 -10.60 -11.49 -17.88
CA ASP A 49 -11.13 -10.79 -19.06
C ASP A 49 -11.82 -9.46 -18.69
N LYS A 50 -11.71 -9.04 -17.42
CA LYS A 50 -12.37 -7.83 -16.87
C LYS A 50 -11.39 -6.80 -16.33
N VAL A 51 -10.23 -7.24 -15.85
CA VAL A 51 -9.20 -6.36 -15.28
C VAL A 51 -7.83 -6.78 -15.79
N ASP A 52 -6.96 -5.80 -16.07
CA ASP A 52 -5.60 -6.07 -16.52
C ASP A 52 -4.69 -6.52 -15.36
N VAL A 53 -4.93 -5.99 -14.16
CA VAL A 53 -4.09 -6.20 -12.99
C VAL A 53 -4.92 -6.29 -11.72
N LEU A 54 -4.50 -7.14 -10.79
CA LEU A 54 -4.94 -7.15 -9.39
C LEU A 54 -3.81 -6.62 -8.50
N THR A 55 -4.14 -5.69 -7.60
CA THR A 55 -3.25 -5.31 -6.49
C THR A 55 -3.78 -5.89 -5.19
N ILE A 56 -2.94 -6.59 -4.43
CA ILE A 56 -3.36 -7.40 -3.28
C ILE A 56 -2.50 -7.05 -2.07
N GLY A 57 -3.11 -6.56 -1.00
CA GLY A 57 -2.44 -6.32 0.29
C GLY A 57 -2.16 -7.64 1.02
N ILE A 58 -0.94 -7.82 1.52
CA ILE A 58 -0.49 -9.01 2.26
C ILE A 58 0.37 -8.57 3.43
N ASP A 59 -0.07 -8.87 4.65
CA ASP A 59 0.71 -8.66 5.85
C ASP A 59 1.40 -9.95 6.28
N LEU A 60 2.69 -9.87 6.55
CA LEU A 60 3.46 -10.96 7.15
C LEU A 60 3.90 -10.57 8.55
N PHE A 61 3.64 -11.46 9.51
CA PHE A 61 4.02 -11.29 10.91
C PHE A 61 5.06 -12.34 11.29
N SER A 62 6.02 -11.95 12.14
CA SER A 62 7.04 -12.86 12.70
C SER A 62 6.49 -13.88 13.70
N GLY A 63 5.28 -13.65 14.22
CA GLY A 63 4.56 -14.56 15.13
C GLY A 63 5.02 -14.47 16.60
N GLN A 64 6.33 -14.37 16.86
CA GLN A 64 6.86 -14.28 18.23
C GLN A 64 7.07 -12.84 18.70
N ASP A 65 7.42 -11.93 17.78
CA ASP A 65 7.58 -10.51 18.04
C ASP A 65 6.53 -9.66 17.33
N ARG A 66 6.49 -8.36 17.63
CA ARG A 66 5.68 -7.38 16.89
C ARG A 66 6.22 -7.09 15.48
N ASN A 67 7.31 -7.75 15.08
CA ASN A 67 7.91 -7.55 13.76
C ASN A 67 6.95 -7.99 12.67
N HIS A 68 6.74 -7.09 11.70
CA HIS A 68 5.85 -7.32 10.58
C HIS A 68 6.30 -6.52 9.35
N ILE A 69 5.78 -6.92 8.20
CA ILE A 69 5.83 -6.15 6.95
C ILE A 69 4.44 -6.11 6.33
N GLU A 70 4.09 -4.99 5.74
CA GLU A 70 2.83 -4.78 5.02
C GLU A 70 3.16 -4.64 3.54
N LEU A 71 2.82 -5.65 2.74
CA LEU A 71 3.17 -5.73 1.32
C LEU A 71 1.94 -5.46 0.45
N VAL A 72 2.20 -5.01 -0.77
CA VAL A 72 1.22 -5.00 -1.86
C VAL A 72 1.83 -5.74 -3.04
N ALA A 73 1.20 -6.84 -3.43
CA ALA A 73 1.50 -7.56 -4.66
C ALA A 73 0.77 -6.94 -5.84
N VAL A 74 1.45 -6.87 -6.98
CA VAL A 74 0.86 -6.49 -8.27
C VAL A 74 0.89 -7.71 -9.19
N PHE A 75 -0.28 -8.25 -9.48
CA PHE A 75 -0.47 -9.46 -10.28
C PHE A 75 -1.07 -9.10 -11.64
N ASP A 76 -0.35 -9.42 -12.71
CA ASP A 76 -0.79 -9.23 -14.09
C ASP A 76 -1.71 -10.38 -14.50
N MET A 77 -2.95 -10.05 -14.85
CA MET A 77 -3.98 -11.03 -15.17
C MET A 77 -3.76 -11.67 -16.54
N ARG A 78 -3.23 -10.91 -17.51
CA ARG A 78 -2.98 -11.41 -18.87
C ARG A 78 -1.80 -12.37 -18.88
N ALA A 79 -0.72 -12.00 -18.18
CA ALA A 79 0.47 -12.83 -18.06
C ALA A 79 0.36 -13.90 -16.96
N ALA A 80 -0.74 -13.91 -16.19
CA ALA A 80 -0.99 -14.79 -15.06
C ALA A 80 0.20 -14.88 -14.09
N LYS A 81 0.82 -13.74 -13.77
CA LYS A 81 2.04 -13.69 -12.96
C LYS A 81 2.12 -12.47 -12.07
N LEU A 82 2.83 -12.64 -10.96
CA LEU A 82 3.27 -11.56 -10.10
C LEU A 82 4.35 -10.75 -10.82
N VAL A 83 4.14 -9.44 -10.97
CA VAL A 83 5.06 -8.54 -11.70
C VAL A 83 5.82 -7.58 -10.79
N ARG A 84 5.29 -7.29 -9.60
CA ARG A 84 5.94 -6.42 -8.62
C ARG A 84 5.46 -6.70 -7.20
N TRP A 85 6.38 -6.51 -6.27
CA TRP A 85 6.08 -6.25 -4.88
C TRP A 85 6.40 -4.79 -4.55
N THR A 86 5.53 -4.17 -3.77
CA THR A 86 5.79 -2.97 -3.00
C THR A 86 5.21 -3.17 -1.60
N GLY A 87 5.12 -2.13 -0.80
CA GLY A 87 4.58 -2.22 0.54
C GLY A 87 4.83 -0.94 1.33
N LYS A 88 4.44 -0.94 2.59
CA LYS A 88 4.51 0.23 3.42
C LYS A 88 5.95 0.67 3.66
N SER A 89 6.19 1.93 3.32
CA SER A 89 7.47 2.62 3.51
C SER A 89 7.43 3.61 4.67
N TYR A 90 6.23 4.06 5.04
CA TYR A 90 5.99 5.07 6.05
C TYR A 90 5.25 4.47 7.27
N PRO A 91 5.94 4.19 8.38
CA PRO A 91 5.33 3.62 9.59
C PRO A 91 4.44 4.65 10.31
N THR A 92 3.48 4.19 11.12
CA THR A 92 2.97 5.00 12.24
C THR A 92 4.04 5.17 13.32
N SER A 93 3.82 6.06 14.30
CA SER A 93 4.74 6.18 15.44
C SER A 93 4.91 4.85 16.19
N ASP A 94 3.80 4.12 16.42
CA ASP A 94 3.82 2.84 17.13
C ASP A 94 4.50 1.71 16.34
N GLN A 95 4.54 1.83 15.02
CA GLN A 95 5.15 0.87 14.13
C GLN A 95 6.64 1.12 13.88
N GLU A 96 7.17 2.31 14.21
CA GLU A 96 8.54 2.67 13.86
C GLU A 96 9.53 1.59 14.28
N LYS A 97 9.38 1.03 15.49
CA LYS A 97 10.31 0.02 16.03
C LYS A 97 10.19 -1.38 15.42
N TRP A 98 9.05 -1.71 14.79
CA TRP A 98 8.70 -3.10 14.47
C TRP A 98 8.36 -3.34 13.00
N LEU A 99 8.11 -2.30 12.22
CA LEU A 99 7.82 -2.42 10.80
C LEU A 99 9.13 -2.60 10.02
N VAL A 100 9.23 -3.68 9.25
CA VAL A 100 10.18 -3.75 8.14
C VAL A 100 9.64 -2.87 7.02
N GLN A 101 10.36 -1.81 6.72
CA GLN A 101 9.91 -0.77 5.81
C GLN A 101 10.40 -1.07 4.39
N VAL A 102 9.54 -0.85 3.40
CA VAL A 102 9.95 -0.90 1.99
C VAL A 102 10.83 0.31 1.70
N VAL A 103 12.15 0.12 1.69
CA VAL A 103 13.10 1.23 1.52
C VAL A 103 13.38 1.60 0.07
N ASN A 104 13.16 0.68 -0.87
CA ASN A 104 13.24 1.01 -2.29
C ASN A 104 11.92 1.64 -2.76
N LEU A 105 11.81 2.96 -2.69
CA LEU A 105 10.57 3.67 -3.02
C LEU A 105 10.17 3.56 -4.50
N ASP A 106 11.10 3.22 -5.40
CA ASP A 106 10.80 3.03 -6.82
C ASP A 106 9.85 1.85 -7.06
N THR A 107 9.70 0.92 -6.10
CA THR A 107 8.71 -0.15 -6.20
C THR A 107 7.26 0.34 -6.20
N HIS A 108 7.01 1.56 -5.73
CA HIS A 108 5.67 2.18 -5.70
C HIS A 108 5.28 2.75 -7.07
N LEU A 109 6.23 2.89 -7.99
CA LEU A 109 6.08 3.58 -9.27
C LEU A 109 6.06 2.56 -10.39
N LEU A 110 4.87 2.25 -10.91
CA LEU A 110 4.71 1.21 -11.91
C LEU A 110 4.12 1.74 -13.20
N SER A 111 4.55 1.16 -14.33
CA SER A 111 3.79 1.26 -15.57
C SER A 111 2.87 0.04 -15.67
N ILE A 112 1.57 0.26 -15.61
CA ILE A 112 0.54 -0.80 -15.64
C ILE A 112 -0.50 -0.41 -16.68
N ALA A 113 -0.80 -1.32 -17.61
CA ALA A 113 -1.82 -1.10 -18.65
C ALA A 113 -1.65 0.24 -19.41
N GLY A 114 -0.40 0.65 -19.66
CA GLY A 114 -0.06 1.93 -20.32
C GLY A 114 -0.14 3.17 -19.43
N GLU A 115 -0.55 3.03 -18.17
CA GLU A 115 -0.68 4.12 -17.21
C GLU A 115 0.51 4.18 -16.25
N ARG A 116 0.79 5.38 -15.73
CA ARG A 116 1.77 5.59 -14.66
C ARG A 116 1.03 5.49 -13.33
N VAL A 117 1.20 4.38 -12.64
CA VAL A 117 0.47 4.03 -11.43
C VAL A 117 1.35 4.18 -10.20
N LEU A 118 0.87 4.96 -9.24
CA LEU A 118 1.44 5.03 -7.89
C LEU A 118 0.66 4.08 -6.98
N VAL A 119 1.34 3.08 -6.41
CA VAL A 119 0.74 2.14 -5.45
C VAL A 119 1.27 2.44 -4.05
N LEU A 120 0.36 2.74 -3.11
CA LEU A 120 0.67 3.17 -1.75
C LEU A 120 0.20 2.12 -0.73
N GLY A 121 1.08 1.69 0.18
CA GLY A 121 0.74 0.83 1.30
C GLY A 121 0.27 1.65 2.49
N CYS A 122 -0.98 1.47 2.93
CA CYS A 122 -1.57 2.04 4.14
C CYS A 122 -1.09 3.47 4.47
N HIS A 123 -0.18 3.66 5.44
CA HIS A 123 0.20 5.02 5.85
C HIS A 123 1.12 5.76 4.87
N ASP A 124 1.54 5.17 3.75
CA ASP A 124 2.34 5.87 2.73
C ASP A 124 1.63 7.11 2.19
N LEU A 125 0.29 7.10 2.13
CA LEU A 125 -0.48 8.28 1.74
C LEU A 125 -0.19 9.47 2.67
N ASN A 126 0.07 9.24 3.96
CA ASN A 126 0.40 10.30 4.91
C ASN A 126 1.78 10.93 4.69
N MET A 127 2.62 10.39 3.81
CA MET A 127 3.76 11.14 3.28
C MET A 127 3.33 12.41 2.54
N TYR A 128 2.06 12.61 2.21
CA TYR A 128 1.54 13.83 1.61
C TYR A 128 0.80 14.74 2.59
N ASN A 129 0.62 14.33 3.84
CA ASN A 129 -0.15 15.09 4.82
C ASN A 129 0.64 16.35 5.28
N PRO A 130 0.11 17.58 5.07
CA PRO A 130 0.81 18.82 5.43
C PRO A 130 0.99 18.97 6.95
N ARG A 131 0.01 18.58 7.76
CA ARG A 131 0.13 18.63 9.23
C ARG A 131 1.20 17.67 9.73
N GLY A 132 1.20 16.45 9.17
CA GLY A 132 2.25 15.47 9.47
C GLY A 132 3.64 15.97 9.11
N ARG A 133 3.76 16.72 8.00
CA ARG A 133 5.00 17.34 7.55
C ARG A 133 5.50 18.42 8.50
N GLU A 134 4.64 19.29 9.00
CA GLU A 134 5.00 20.37 9.93
C GLU A 134 5.57 19.83 11.24
N ASN A 135 5.05 18.71 11.73
CA ASN A 135 5.47 18.08 12.99
C ASN A 135 6.71 17.17 12.86
N GLN A 136 7.28 17.02 11.68
CA GLN A 136 8.46 16.18 11.46
C GLN A 136 9.77 16.94 11.67
N ASN A 137 10.71 16.32 12.38
CA ASN A 137 12.09 16.80 12.49
C ASN A 137 12.71 17.00 11.08
N PRO A 138 13.16 18.21 10.70
CA PRO A 138 13.62 18.50 9.34
C PRO A 138 14.80 17.67 8.83
N GLY A 139 15.60 17.06 9.72
CA GLY A 139 16.69 16.14 9.37
C GLY A 139 16.48 14.71 9.88
N GLY A 140 15.24 14.33 10.24
CA GLY A 140 14.95 12.97 10.69
C GLY A 140 14.65 12.02 9.53
N SER A 141 14.92 10.73 9.70
CA SER A 141 14.71 9.70 8.65
C SER A 141 13.28 9.68 8.09
N ARG A 142 12.28 9.98 8.92
CA ARG A 142 10.87 10.13 8.50
C ARG A 142 10.67 11.27 7.49
N ARG A 143 11.33 12.41 7.71
CA ARG A 143 11.27 13.59 6.84
C ARG A 143 11.97 13.31 5.51
N GLU A 144 13.15 12.70 5.58
CA GLU A 144 13.94 12.32 4.41
C GLU A 144 13.15 11.36 3.51
N ARG A 145 12.52 10.33 4.09
CA ARG A 145 11.67 9.40 3.35
C ARG A 145 10.49 10.07 2.65
N CYS A 146 9.81 10.99 3.34
CA CYS A 146 8.75 11.80 2.74
C CYS A 146 9.26 12.62 1.55
N ASP A 147 10.46 13.22 1.68
CA ASP A 147 11.04 14.06 0.63
C ASP A 147 11.47 13.27 -0.58
N GLU A 148 12.10 12.11 -0.36
CA GLU A 148 12.47 11.19 -1.41
C GLU A 148 11.22 10.71 -2.19
N MET A 149 10.18 10.23 -1.48
CA MET A 149 8.95 9.79 -2.11
C MET A 149 8.31 10.90 -2.95
N ARG A 150 8.19 12.11 -2.39
CA ARG A 150 7.59 13.25 -3.10
C ARG A 150 8.40 13.67 -4.32
N ALA A 151 9.73 13.68 -4.22
CA ALA A 151 10.60 13.99 -5.35
C ALA A 151 10.44 12.97 -6.47
N LYS A 152 10.44 11.68 -6.13
CA LYS A 152 10.22 10.58 -7.07
C LYS A 152 8.84 10.65 -7.72
N VAL A 153 7.77 10.85 -6.95
CA VAL A 153 6.40 10.97 -7.47
C VAL A 153 6.21 12.21 -8.34
N LYS A 154 6.82 13.36 -7.96
CA LYS A 154 6.81 14.57 -8.79
C LYS A 154 7.53 14.35 -10.12
N LYS A 155 8.61 13.57 -10.15
CA LYS A 155 9.29 13.21 -11.40
C LYS A 155 8.48 12.21 -12.22
N PHE A 156 7.89 11.21 -11.58
CA PHE A 156 7.14 10.14 -12.24
C PHE A 156 5.80 10.62 -12.81
N GLN A 157 5.17 11.63 -12.21
CA GLN A 157 3.87 12.18 -12.63
C GLN A 157 2.84 11.06 -12.84
N PRO A 158 2.41 10.33 -11.79
CA PRO A 158 1.41 9.28 -11.92
C PRO A 158 0.10 9.84 -12.50
N SER A 159 -0.57 9.03 -13.32
CA SER A 159 -1.93 9.26 -13.80
C SER A 159 -2.97 8.55 -12.95
N VAL A 160 -2.58 7.47 -12.28
CA VAL A 160 -3.44 6.67 -11.38
C VAL A 160 -2.77 6.52 -10.02
N VAL A 161 -3.56 6.59 -8.93
CA VAL A 161 -3.08 6.28 -7.58
C VAL A 161 -3.94 5.21 -6.93
N LEU A 162 -3.34 4.10 -6.52
CA LEU A 162 -3.99 3.02 -5.80
C LEU A 162 -3.46 2.98 -4.36
N HIS A 163 -4.38 2.98 -3.40
CA HIS A 163 -4.05 3.01 -1.98
C HIS A 163 -4.63 1.80 -1.26
N HIS A 164 -3.82 1.14 -0.43
CA HIS A 164 -4.19 -0.05 0.34
C HIS A 164 -4.24 0.25 1.84
N PRO A 165 -5.29 0.92 2.36
CA PRO A 165 -5.48 1.08 3.80
C PRO A 165 -5.95 -0.23 4.44
N HIS A 166 -5.55 -0.51 5.68
CA HIS A 166 -6.10 -1.65 6.43
C HIS A 166 -7.57 -1.51 6.73
N SER A 167 -7.98 -0.36 7.28
CA SER A 167 -9.38 -0.07 7.55
C SER A 167 -9.66 1.40 7.32
N THR A 168 -10.91 1.72 6.99
CA THR A 168 -11.38 3.09 6.80
C THR A 168 -12.86 3.15 7.13
N ASP A 169 -13.19 3.65 8.32
CA ASP A 169 -14.56 3.85 8.78
C ASP A 169 -15.02 5.32 8.67
N THR A 170 -14.10 6.23 8.33
CA THR A 170 -14.40 7.63 8.01
C THR A 170 -13.39 8.18 7.02
N PRO A 171 -13.83 8.99 6.03
CA PRO A 171 -12.90 9.55 5.05
C PRO A 171 -11.94 10.57 5.64
N ASN A 172 -12.26 11.13 6.82
CA ASN A 172 -11.45 12.15 7.49
C ASN A 172 -10.03 11.66 7.82
N ILE A 173 -9.80 10.35 7.91
CA ILE A 173 -8.47 9.76 8.11
C ILE A 173 -7.53 10.13 6.96
N TRP A 174 -8.04 10.17 5.73
CA TRP A 174 -7.23 10.25 4.51
C TRP A 174 -7.44 11.55 3.72
N ASN A 175 -8.57 12.25 3.92
CA ASN A 175 -8.96 13.43 3.13
C ASN A 175 -7.84 14.46 2.97
N THR A 176 -7.17 14.85 4.06
CA THR A 176 -6.11 15.86 4.02
C THR A 176 -4.93 15.39 3.15
N ALA A 177 -4.53 14.13 3.29
CA ALA A 177 -3.43 13.56 2.55
C ALA A 177 -3.77 13.40 1.05
N TRP A 178 -4.97 12.89 0.75
CA TRP A 178 -5.48 12.81 -0.63
C TRP A 178 -5.56 14.18 -1.30
N ASN A 179 -6.12 15.18 -0.63
CA ASN A 179 -6.23 16.53 -1.17
C ASN A 179 -4.85 17.13 -1.46
N SER A 180 -3.87 16.91 -0.57
CA SER A 180 -2.51 17.41 -0.79
C SER A 180 -1.80 16.70 -1.94
N LEU A 181 -1.92 15.37 -2.05
CA LEU A 181 -1.34 14.61 -3.15
C LEU A 181 -1.91 15.07 -4.50
N ARG A 182 -3.25 15.14 -4.62
CA ARG A 182 -3.92 15.57 -5.86
C ARG A 182 -3.61 17.02 -6.23
N GLY A 183 -3.54 17.91 -5.24
CA GLY A 183 -3.18 19.31 -5.48
C GLY A 183 -1.72 19.49 -5.95
N LYS A 184 -0.82 18.58 -5.57
CA LYS A 184 0.61 18.64 -5.95
C LYS A 184 0.92 17.90 -7.25
N ILE A 185 0.10 16.92 -7.62
CA ILE A 185 0.31 16.08 -8.80
C ILE A 185 -0.93 16.20 -9.71
N PRO A 186 -1.00 17.27 -10.53
CA PRO A 186 -2.18 17.54 -11.36
C PRO A 186 -2.41 16.50 -12.46
N ASN A 187 -1.41 15.67 -12.76
CA ASN A 187 -1.55 14.58 -13.74
C ASN A 187 -2.40 13.40 -13.23
N VAL A 188 -2.72 13.32 -11.93
CA VAL A 188 -3.57 12.25 -11.39
C VAL A 188 -5.00 12.42 -11.91
N LYS A 189 -5.41 11.51 -12.80
CA LYS A 189 -6.73 11.45 -13.42
C LYS A 189 -7.69 10.54 -12.66
N ALA A 190 -7.17 9.47 -12.06
CA ALA A 190 -7.94 8.50 -11.29
C ALA A 190 -7.23 8.10 -10.01
N TRP A 191 -7.99 7.80 -8.96
CA TRP A 191 -7.45 7.33 -7.69
C TRP A 191 -8.52 6.55 -6.92
N ALA A 192 -8.09 5.57 -6.13
CA ALA A 192 -8.98 4.75 -5.33
C ALA A 192 -8.26 4.17 -4.11
N SER A 193 -9.03 3.89 -3.05
CA SER A 193 -8.58 3.14 -1.88
C SER A 193 -9.32 1.80 -1.79
N GLY A 194 -8.59 0.69 -1.63
CA GLY A 194 -9.16 -0.64 -1.37
C GLY A 194 -9.58 -0.79 0.09
N ILE A 195 -10.69 -0.19 0.49
CA ILE A 195 -11.07 -0.05 1.90
C ILE A 195 -11.62 -1.34 2.52
N CYS A 196 -11.27 -1.59 3.78
CA CYS A 196 -12.10 -2.39 4.69
C CYS A 196 -12.92 -1.42 5.56
N TYR A 197 -14.25 -1.41 5.41
CA TYR A 197 -15.13 -0.50 6.17
C TYR A 197 -15.35 -1.03 7.59
N TYR A 198 -14.38 -0.71 8.45
CA TYR A 198 -14.33 -1.21 9.83
C TYR A 198 -13.62 -0.19 10.73
N ASN A 199 -14.20 0.04 11.92
CA ASN A 199 -13.55 0.80 12.98
C ASN A 199 -12.70 -0.16 13.82
N TYR A 200 -11.38 0.01 13.78
CA TYR A 200 -10.42 -0.88 14.44
C TYR A 200 -10.56 -0.96 15.96
N ARG A 201 -11.31 -0.04 16.57
CA ARG A 201 -11.66 -0.07 18.00
C ARG A 201 -12.87 -0.96 18.32
N ASN A 202 -13.38 -1.68 17.32
CA ASN A 202 -14.59 -2.50 17.41
C ASN A 202 -15.84 -1.70 17.82
N GLU A 203 -15.88 -0.42 17.45
CA GLU A 203 -16.99 0.50 17.64
C GLU A 203 -17.78 0.68 16.33
N ALA A 204 -18.89 1.41 16.37
CA ALA A 204 -19.59 1.81 15.16
C ALA A 204 -18.68 2.65 14.24
N PRO A 205 -18.80 2.50 12.90
CA PRO A 205 -18.12 3.38 11.95
C PRO A 205 -18.49 4.85 12.14
N ARG A 206 -17.50 5.74 12.04
CA ARG A 206 -17.68 7.19 12.27
C ARG A 206 -18.34 7.95 11.11
N ALA A 207 -18.51 7.30 9.96
CA ALA A 207 -19.24 7.83 8.80
C ALA A 207 -19.90 6.68 8.04
N SER A 208 -20.93 6.94 7.23
CA SER A 208 -21.55 5.90 6.41
C SER A 208 -20.60 5.35 5.33
N LEU A 209 -20.79 4.08 4.95
CA LEU A 209 -20.04 3.44 3.86
C LEU A 209 -20.09 4.26 2.57
N GLU A 210 -21.27 4.75 2.18
CA GLU A 210 -21.43 5.59 0.98
C GLU A 210 -20.57 6.85 1.02
N ARG A 211 -20.48 7.51 2.19
CA ARG A 211 -19.63 8.68 2.37
C ARG A 211 -18.15 8.31 2.27
N VAL A 212 -17.75 7.17 2.85
CA VAL A 212 -16.37 6.68 2.74
C VAL A 212 -16.01 6.39 1.29
N LEU A 213 -16.82 5.59 0.59
CA LEU A 213 -16.62 5.25 -0.82
C LEU A 213 -16.52 6.51 -1.67
N LYS A 214 -17.51 7.41 -1.63
CA LYS A 214 -17.50 8.67 -2.42
C LYS A 214 -16.27 9.55 -2.18
N SER A 215 -15.68 9.49 -0.99
CA SER A 215 -14.57 10.38 -0.60
C SER A 215 -13.19 9.72 -0.68
N THR A 216 -13.10 8.43 -1.00
CA THR A 216 -11.82 7.68 -1.06
C THR A 216 -11.48 7.15 -2.46
N GLN A 217 -12.22 7.60 -3.46
CA GLN A 217 -11.94 7.44 -4.89
C GLN A 217 -12.28 8.73 -5.66
N GLY A 218 -11.81 8.81 -6.89
CA GLY A 218 -12.23 9.80 -7.87
C GLY A 218 -11.56 9.59 -9.23
N GLY A 219 -12.03 10.34 -10.22
CA GLY A 219 -11.74 10.04 -11.63
C GLY A 219 -12.72 9.03 -12.21
N ALA A 220 -12.75 8.91 -13.53
CA ALA A 220 -13.72 8.05 -14.21
C ALA A 220 -13.07 7.20 -15.31
N PRO A 221 -13.50 5.93 -15.46
CA PRO A 221 -14.42 5.21 -14.56
C PRO A 221 -13.70 4.63 -13.33
N CYS A 222 -14.32 4.74 -12.15
CA CYS A 222 -13.96 3.99 -10.95
C CYS A 222 -15.23 3.30 -10.42
N LEU A 223 -15.13 2.03 -10.03
CA LEU A 223 -16.25 1.19 -9.63
C LEU A 223 -15.97 0.52 -8.29
N ASP A 224 -16.88 0.70 -7.34
CA ASP A 224 -16.84 -0.01 -6.07
C ASP A 224 -17.47 -1.40 -6.21
N ILE A 225 -16.70 -2.44 -5.87
CA ILE A 225 -17.22 -3.80 -5.71
C ILE A 225 -17.52 -3.98 -4.22
N LYS A 226 -18.80 -4.17 -3.89
CA LYS A 226 -19.26 -4.42 -2.52
C LYS A 226 -19.46 -5.92 -2.35
N CYS A 227 -18.89 -6.48 -1.29
CA CYS A 227 -19.02 -7.89 -0.90
C CYS A 227 -19.70 -7.96 0.46
#